data_AF-A0A5E4J1Q8-F1
#
_entry.id   AF-A0A5E4J1Q8-F1
#
_cell.length_a   1.000
_cell.length_b   1.000
_cell.length_c   1.000
_cell.angle_alpha   90.00
_cell.angle_beta   90.00
_cell.angle_gamma   90.00
#
_symmetry.space_group_name_H-M   'P 1'
#
loop_
_entity.id
_entity.type
_entity.pdbx_description
1 polymer ?
#
loop_
_entity_poly.entity_id
_entity_poly.type
_entity_poly.pdbx_seq_one_letter_code
_entity_poly.pdbx_strand_id
1 'polypeptide(L)'
;MKVAKLGQGFAYSVYPNPSKANQTELKLVYVLKVDDNLWIGSGIYLPGQAPLFSFENQRRLNMFVDDARNYALKNGRDTALHAFNDPGSEFVSGDLYIFAYDFSGNVLSLPFQPMLLGTNRLDAMDPNGVAFVRDNLELARN
;
A
#
# COMPACT_ATOMS: atom_id res chain seq x y z
N MET A 1 26.31 -10.67 -3.71
CA MET A 1 25.48 -10.26 -4.85
C MET A 1 24.28 -9.49 -4.32
N LYS A 2 24.35 -8.15 -4.41
CA LYS A 2 23.35 -7.19 -3.94
C LYS A 2 22.34 -6.94 -5.06
N VAL A 3 21.06 -6.99 -4.70
CA VAL A 3 19.90 -6.33 -5.36
C VAL A 3 19.98 -6.15 -6.88
N ALA A 4 19.58 -7.18 -7.61
CA ALA A 4 18.97 -7.05 -8.93
C ALA A 4 17.46 -7.37 -8.89
N LYS A 5 16.84 -7.46 -7.72
CA LYS A 5 15.55 -8.16 -7.56
C LYS A 5 14.43 -7.13 -7.37
N LEU A 6 13.60 -6.78 -8.34
CA LEU A 6 13.08 -7.66 -9.38
C LEU A 6 13.24 -7.09 -10.79
N GLY A 7 13.51 -5.79 -10.93
CA GLY A 7 13.45 -5.11 -12.23
C GLY A 7 12.09 -5.23 -12.91
N GLN A 8 11.04 -5.73 -12.25
CA GLN A 8 9.75 -6.02 -12.86
C GLN A 8 8.68 -6.16 -11.78
N GLY A 9 7.41 -6.03 -12.17
CA GLY A 9 6.30 -6.27 -11.24
C GLY A 9 4.94 -5.84 -11.79
N PHE A 10 3.89 -6.30 -11.10
CA PHE A 10 2.52 -5.85 -11.31
C PHE A 10 2.19 -4.65 -10.42
N ALA A 11 1.40 -3.71 -10.92
CA ALA A 11 0.84 -2.59 -10.17
C ALA A 11 -0.55 -2.22 -10.68
N TYR A 12 -1.33 -1.49 -9.86
CA TYR A 12 -2.61 -0.91 -10.29
C TYR A 12 -2.46 0.56 -10.65
N SER A 13 -3.27 1.00 -11.62
CA SER A 13 -3.42 2.41 -11.95
C SER A 13 -4.85 2.69 -12.38
N VAL A 14 -5.36 3.88 -12.09
CA VAL A 14 -6.63 4.36 -12.64
C VAL A 14 -6.28 5.22 -13.86
N TYR A 15 -6.63 4.77 -15.06
CA TYR A 15 -6.09 5.33 -16.31
C TYR A 15 -7.13 5.37 -17.44
N PRO A 16 -7.07 6.36 -18.37
CA PRO A 16 -7.93 6.40 -19.55
C PRO A 16 -7.77 5.16 -20.43
N ASN A 17 -8.88 4.54 -20.84
CA ASN A 17 -8.91 3.42 -21.78
C ASN A 17 -9.07 3.93 -23.23
N PRO A 18 -8.03 3.84 -24.08
CA PRO A 18 -8.09 4.34 -25.45
C PRO A 18 -9.11 3.60 -26.32
N SER A 19 -9.46 2.36 -25.97
CA SER A 19 -10.46 1.56 -26.70
C SER A 19 -11.91 1.91 -26.31
N LYS A 20 -12.12 2.77 -25.30
CA LYS A 20 -13.44 3.18 -24.81
C LYS A 20 -13.57 4.70 -24.70
N ALA A 21 -13.20 5.40 -25.77
CA ALA A 21 -13.25 6.87 -25.84
C ALA A 21 -12.58 7.55 -24.63
N ASN A 22 -11.49 6.96 -24.12
CA ASN A 22 -10.74 7.44 -22.96
C ASN A 22 -11.52 7.48 -21.65
N GLN A 23 -12.56 6.65 -21.48
CA GLN A 23 -13.17 6.42 -20.18
C GLN A 23 -12.11 5.93 -19.18
N THR A 24 -12.08 6.54 -18.00
CA THR A 24 -11.17 6.12 -16.92
C THR A 24 -11.64 4.80 -16.33
N GLU A 25 -10.72 3.84 -16.21
CA GLU A 25 -10.97 2.50 -15.66
C GLU A 25 -9.78 2.04 -14.79
N LEU A 26 -9.97 0.98 -14.00
CA LEU A 26 -8.85 0.32 -13.31
C LEU A 26 -8.02 -0.45 -14.32
N LYS A 27 -6.70 -0.25 -14.28
CA LYS A 27 -5.72 -0.90 -15.14
C LYS A 27 -4.75 -1.70 -14.28
N LEU A 28 -4.60 -2.99 -14.60
CA LEU A 28 -3.48 -3.81 -14.11
C LEU A 28 -2.31 -3.61 -15.08
N VAL A 29 -1.19 -3.15 -14.54
CA VAL A 29 0.03 -2.83 -15.29
C VAL A 29 1.11 -3.84 -14.93
N TYR A 30 1.88 -4.29 -15.91
CA TYR A 30 3.13 -5.01 -15.71
C TYR A 30 4.29 -4.19 -16.27
N VAL A 31 5.34 -4.00 -15.48
CA VAL A 31 6.55 -3.26 -15.88
C VAL A 31 7.76 -4.17 -15.86
N LEU A 32 8.75 -3.85 -16.70
CA LEU A 32 10.03 -4.54 -16.80
C LEU A 32 11.15 -3.52 -17.12
N LYS A 33 12.18 -3.50 -16.29
CA LYS A 33 13.44 -2.80 -16.48
C LYS A 33 14.17 -3.47 -17.63
N VAL A 34 14.55 -2.67 -18.61
CA VAL A 34 15.38 -3.09 -19.74
C VAL A 34 16.84 -2.90 -19.37
N ASP A 35 17.19 -1.70 -18.88
CA ASP A 35 18.52 -1.32 -18.41
C ASP A 35 18.43 -0.19 -17.37
N ASP A 36 19.56 0.42 -17.00
CA ASP A 36 19.63 1.46 -15.97
C ASP A 36 18.89 2.76 -16.32
N ASN A 37 18.58 3.00 -17.59
CA ASN A 37 17.92 4.21 -18.09
C ASN A 37 16.54 3.94 -18.72
N LEU A 38 16.18 2.68 -18.98
CA LEU A 38 14.92 2.32 -19.62
C LEU A 38 14.18 1.22 -18.86
N TRP A 39 12.89 1.47 -18.66
CA TRP A 39 11.90 0.46 -18.32
C TRP A 39 10.71 0.58 -19.27
N ILE A 40 10.04 -0.54 -19.52
CA ILE A 40 8.86 -0.63 -20.38
C ILE A 40 7.71 -1.24 -19.59
N GLY A 41 6.49 -1.03 -20.07
CA GLY A 41 5.31 -1.65 -19.46
C GLY A 41 4.12 -1.67 -20.40
N SER A 42 3.16 -2.52 -20.06
CA SER A 42 1.84 -2.58 -20.69
C SER A 42 0.79 -2.88 -19.62
N GLY A 43 -0.48 -2.82 -19.97
CA GLY A 43 -1.53 -3.19 -19.04
C GLY A 43 -2.85 -3.51 -19.68
N ILE A 44 -3.68 -4.20 -18.91
CA ILE A 44 -5.04 -4.59 -19.26
C ILE A 44 -6.03 -3.87 -18.36
N TYR A 45 -7.22 -3.58 -18.88
CA TYR A 45 -8.24 -2.82 -18.19
C TYR A 45 -9.29 -3.77 -17.60
N LEU A 46 -9.65 -3.56 -16.34
CA LEU A 46 -10.81 -4.17 -15.73
C LEU A 46 -12.03 -3.30 -16.04
N PRO A 47 -13.01 -3.78 -16.83
CA PRO A 47 -14.17 -2.98 -17.17
C PRO A 47 -15.00 -2.67 -15.92
N GLY A 48 -15.42 -1.41 -15.78
CA GLY A 48 -16.28 -1.00 -14.68
C GLY A 48 -16.19 0.49 -14.36
N GLN A 49 -16.89 0.89 -13.30
CA GLN A 49 -16.76 2.25 -12.76
C GLN A 49 -15.34 2.45 -12.23
N ALA A 50 -14.72 3.57 -12.57
CA ALA A 50 -13.40 3.92 -12.03
C ALA A 50 -13.45 3.97 -10.49
N PRO A 51 -12.51 3.30 -9.78
CA PRO A 51 -12.45 3.32 -8.33
C PRO A 51 -11.83 4.64 -7.83
N LEU A 52 -12.56 5.74 -8.03
CA LEU A 52 -12.15 7.08 -7.62
C LEU A 52 -12.65 7.38 -6.21
N PHE A 53 -11.73 7.73 -5.32
CA PHE A 53 -12.07 8.28 -4.01
C PHE A 53 -12.34 9.78 -4.11
N SER A 54 -13.30 10.29 -3.33
CA SER A 54 -13.53 11.72 -3.23
C SER A 54 -12.34 12.45 -2.59
N PHE A 55 -12.20 13.74 -2.86
CA PHE A 55 -11.19 14.58 -2.21
C PHE A 55 -11.29 14.52 -0.67
N GLU A 56 -12.52 14.48 -0.15
CA GLU A 56 -12.76 14.39 1.30
C GLU A 56 -12.30 13.05 1.88
N ASN A 57 -12.53 11.94 1.18
CA ASN A 57 -12.03 10.63 1.61
C ASN A 57 -10.49 10.59 1.62
N GLN A 58 -9.85 11.13 0.57
CA GLN A 58 -8.38 11.22 0.50
C GLN A 58 -7.82 12.09 1.63
N ARG A 59 -8.42 13.26 1.86
CA ARG A 59 -8.03 14.16 2.95
C ARG A 59 -8.17 13.50 4.32
N ARG A 60 -9.30 12.83 4.57
CA ARG A 60 -9.56 12.11 5.82
C ARG A 60 -8.53 11.00 6.06
N LEU A 61 -8.20 10.21 5.04
CA LEU A 61 -7.17 9.18 5.12
C LEU A 61 -5.81 9.78 5.51
N ASN A 62 -5.38 10.85 4.83
CA ASN A 62 -4.10 11.49 5.10
C ASN A 62 -4.04 12.03 6.54
N MET A 63 -5.08 12.74 6.99
CA MET A 63 -5.14 13.25 8.35
C MET A 63 -5.09 12.14 9.39
N PHE A 64 -5.79 11.03 9.17
CA PHE A 64 -5.79 9.90 10.08
C PHE A 64 -4.39 9.27 10.26
N VAL A 65 -3.63 9.13 9.17
CA VAL A 65 -2.24 8.63 9.25
C VAL A 65 -1.31 9.69 9.88
N ASP A 66 -1.51 10.98 9.60
CA ASP A 66 -0.75 12.06 10.23
C ASP A 66 -0.93 12.09 11.75
N ASP A 67 -2.16 11.92 12.24
CA ASP A 67 -2.47 11.86 13.67
C ASP A 67 -1.83 10.64 14.34
N ALA A 68 -1.87 9.47 13.69
CA ALA A 68 -1.16 8.28 14.15
C ALA A 68 0.37 8.48 14.21
N ARG A 69 0.97 9.12 13.19
CA ARG A 69 2.39 9.49 13.21
C ARG A 69 2.70 10.40 14.40
N ASN A 70 1.89 11.44 14.61
CA ASN A 70 2.08 12.40 15.70
C ASN A 70 1.98 11.71 17.07
N TYR A 71 1.03 10.79 17.23
CA TYR A 71 0.91 9.97 18.43
C TYR A 71 2.14 9.10 18.67
N ALA A 72 2.66 8.45 17.62
CA ALA A 72 3.86 7.61 17.72
C ALA A 72 5.11 8.41 18.08
N LEU A 73 5.29 9.60 17.50
CA LEU A 73 6.40 10.49 17.82
C LEU A 73 6.32 11.02 19.26
N LYS A 74 5.11 11.32 19.74
CA LYS A 74 4.88 11.85 21.10
C LYS A 74 5.02 10.79 22.19
N ASN A 75 4.45 9.60 21.99
CA ASN A 75 4.30 8.58 23.03
C ASN A 75 5.32 7.44 22.93
N GLY A 76 6.13 7.43 21.87
CA GLY A 76 7.08 6.37 21.58
C GLY A 76 6.45 5.18 20.86
N ARG A 77 7.32 4.37 20.26
CA ARG A 77 6.95 3.26 19.37
C ARG A 77 6.09 2.21 20.07
N ASP A 78 6.49 1.70 21.22
CA ASP A 78 5.80 0.57 21.86
C ASP A 78 4.39 0.96 22.33
N THR A 79 4.24 2.14 22.93
CA THR A 79 2.94 2.71 23.30
C THR A 79 2.02 2.85 22.09
N ALA A 80 2.54 3.37 20.98
CA ALA A 80 1.77 3.54 19.75
C ALA A 80 1.37 2.21 19.12
N LEU A 81 2.28 1.23 19.04
CA LEU A 81 1.95 -0.09 18.51
C LEU A 81 0.92 -0.81 19.38
N HIS A 82 0.93 -0.63 20.70
CA HIS A 82 -0.13 -1.15 21.56
C HIS A 82 -1.48 -0.54 21.21
N ALA A 83 -1.55 0.79 21.07
CA ALA A 83 -2.77 1.48 20.68
C ALA A 83 -3.27 1.06 19.28
N PHE A 84 -2.38 1.00 18.29
CA PHE A 84 -2.75 0.62 16.92
C PHE A 84 -3.25 -0.82 16.78
N ASN A 85 -2.83 -1.72 17.68
CA ASN A 85 -3.30 -3.10 17.71
C ASN A 85 -4.57 -3.32 18.54
N ASP A 86 -5.07 -2.30 19.24
CA ASP A 86 -6.34 -2.37 19.96
C ASP A 86 -7.49 -1.98 19.03
N PRO A 87 -8.40 -2.91 18.65
CA PRO A 87 -9.55 -2.61 17.80
C PRO A 87 -10.55 -1.64 18.42
N GLY A 88 -10.48 -1.42 19.75
CA GLY A 88 -11.30 -0.44 20.47
C GLY A 88 -10.67 0.95 20.60
N SER A 89 -9.45 1.15 20.08
CA SER A 89 -8.75 2.44 20.16
C SER A 89 -9.27 3.48 19.16
N GLU A 90 -8.86 4.73 19.35
CA GLU A 90 -9.11 5.83 18.40
C GLU A 90 -8.44 5.62 17.03
N PHE A 91 -7.50 4.68 16.92
CA PHE A 91 -6.82 4.31 15.68
C PHE A 91 -7.57 3.24 14.87
N VAL A 92 -8.86 3.05 15.19
CA VAL A 92 -9.84 2.30 14.40
C VAL A 92 -11.13 3.12 14.28
N SER A 93 -11.60 3.34 13.05
CA SER A 93 -12.81 4.09 12.73
C SER A 93 -13.58 3.40 11.59
N GLY A 94 -14.47 2.47 11.93
CA GLY A 94 -15.16 1.65 10.93
C GLY A 94 -14.19 0.72 10.21
N ASP A 95 -14.04 0.91 8.90
CA ASP A 95 -13.09 0.18 8.04
C ASP A 95 -11.71 0.84 7.95
N LEU A 96 -11.52 2.02 8.54
CA LEU A 96 -10.26 2.75 8.58
C LEU A 96 -9.46 2.40 9.83
N TYR A 97 -8.24 1.88 9.69
CA TYR A 97 -7.40 1.47 10.82
C TYR A 97 -5.91 1.60 10.51
N ILE A 98 -5.08 1.71 11.55
CA ILE A 98 -3.63 1.82 11.40
C ILE A 98 -2.99 0.42 11.33
N PHE A 99 -2.37 0.11 10.20
CA PHE A 99 -1.40 -0.99 10.08
C PHE A 99 0.02 -0.44 10.08
N ALA A 100 0.97 -1.23 10.57
CA ALA A 100 2.37 -0.81 10.66
C ALA A 100 3.31 -1.98 10.39
N TYR A 101 4.40 -1.68 9.67
CA TYR A 101 5.48 -2.61 9.35
C TYR A 101 6.81 -1.95 9.72
N ASP A 102 7.83 -2.76 10.03
CA ASP A 102 9.20 -2.26 10.00
C ASP A 102 9.75 -2.27 8.56
N PHE A 103 10.89 -1.62 8.37
CA PHE A 103 11.57 -1.55 7.08
C PHE A 103 12.20 -2.87 6.62
N SER A 104 12.10 -3.94 7.42
CA SER A 104 12.45 -5.30 7.00
C SER A 104 11.21 -6.06 6.49
N GLY A 105 10.02 -5.48 6.58
CA GLY A 105 8.75 -6.10 6.17
C GLY A 105 8.07 -6.92 7.26
N ASN A 106 8.49 -6.79 8.53
CA ASN A 106 7.82 -7.47 9.64
C ASN A 106 6.58 -6.70 10.08
N VAL A 107 5.47 -7.41 10.34
CA VAL A 107 4.22 -6.82 10.80
C VAL A 107 4.35 -6.40 12.27
N LEU A 108 4.07 -5.13 12.55
CA LEU A 108 4.08 -4.53 13.89
C LEU A 108 2.67 -4.17 14.39
N SER A 109 1.79 -3.75 13.49
CA SER A 109 0.37 -3.52 13.76
C SER A 109 -0.48 -4.05 12.62
N LEU A 110 -1.48 -4.87 12.96
CA LEU A 110 -2.49 -5.35 12.03
C LEU A 110 -3.74 -5.81 12.83
N PRO A 111 -4.56 -4.87 13.33
CA PRO A 111 -5.54 -5.12 14.40
C PRO A 111 -6.59 -6.18 14.04
N PHE A 112 -6.93 -6.32 12.76
CA PHE A 112 -7.91 -7.30 12.27
C PHE A 112 -7.28 -8.62 11.78
N GLN A 113 -5.95 -8.74 11.81
CA GLN A 113 -5.24 -9.97 11.49
C GLN A 113 -4.08 -10.19 12.48
N PRO A 114 -4.36 -10.27 13.80
CA PRO A 114 -3.33 -10.30 14.84
C PRO A 114 -2.44 -11.55 14.78
N MET A 115 -2.90 -12.62 14.13
CA MET A 115 -2.11 -13.82 13.89
C MET A 115 -0.87 -13.59 13.00
N LEU A 116 -0.79 -12.45 12.31
CA LEU A 116 0.34 -12.09 11.45
C LEU A 116 1.39 -11.23 12.17
N LEU A 117 1.15 -10.77 13.39
CA LEU A 117 2.12 -9.96 14.15
C LEU A 117 3.45 -10.71 14.30
N GLY A 118 4.55 -10.01 14.03
CA GLY A 118 5.91 -10.58 14.07
C GLY A 118 6.29 -11.41 12.84
N THR A 119 5.36 -11.71 11.93
CA THR A 119 5.68 -12.38 10.66
C THR A 119 6.27 -11.40 9.65
N ASN A 120 7.10 -11.91 8.73
CA ASN A 120 7.59 -11.13 7.60
C ASN A 120 6.64 -11.29 6.41
N ARG A 121 6.21 -10.18 5.81
CA ARG A 121 5.30 -10.17 4.64
C ARG A 121 5.87 -9.43 3.45
N LEU A 122 7.19 -9.26 3.36
CA LEU A 122 7.82 -8.53 2.26
C LEU A 122 7.51 -9.14 0.89
N ASP A 123 7.28 -10.46 0.85
CA ASP A 123 6.93 -11.21 -0.37
C ASP A 123 5.41 -11.48 -0.49
N ALA A 124 4.59 -10.86 0.36
CA ALA A 124 3.14 -10.97 0.23
C ALA A 124 2.67 -10.28 -1.05
N MET A 125 1.83 -10.98 -1.80
CA MET A 125 1.21 -10.52 -3.03
C MET A 125 -0.30 -10.67 -2.93
N ASP A 126 -1.02 -9.83 -3.67
CA ASP A 126 -2.44 -10.06 -3.91
C ASP A 126 -2.66 -11.16 -4.98
N PRO A 127 -3.91 -11.59 -5.24
CA PRO A 127 -4.19 -12.62 -6.26
C PRO A 127 -3.78 -12.27 -7.69
N ASN A 128 -3.50 -11.02 -8.01
CA ASN A 128 -2.99 -10.58 -9.31
C ASN A 128 -1.46 -10.47 -9.34
N GLY A 129 -0.77 -10.83 -8.26
CA GLY A 129 0.69 -10.79 -8.16
C GLY A 129 1.26 -9.40 -7.82
N VAL A 130 0.43 -8.46 -7.37
CA VAL A 130 0.91 -7.13 -6.94
C VAL A 130 1.57 -7.25 -5.57
N ALA A 131 2.85 -6.86 -5.49
CA ALA A 131 3.68 -6.99 -4.29
C ALA A 131 3.47 -5.81 -3.31
N PHE A 132 2.21 -5.63 -2.87
CA PHE A 132 1.76 -4.42 -2.17
C PHE A 132 2.56 -4.05 -0.91
N VAL A 133 3.10 -5.02 -0.15
CA VAL A 133 3.93 -4.72 1.03
C VAL A 133 5.26 -4.09 0.62
N ARG A 134 5.87 -4.61 -0.45
CA ARG A 134 7.13 -4.08 -1.01
C ARG A 134 6.90 -2.69 -1.60
N ASP A 135 5.83 -2.52 -2.37
CA ASP A 135 5.47 -1.23 -2.97
C ASP A 135 5.23 -0.15 -1.91
N ASN A 136 4.47 -0.47 -0.86
CA ASN A 136 4.24 0.44 0.27
C ASN A 136 5.53 0.79 1.01
N LEU A 137 6.44 -0.18 1.19
CA LEU A 137 7.73 0.04 1.83
C LEU A 137 8.64 0.95 1.00
N GLU A 138 8.67 0.80 -0.31
CA GLU A 138 9.41 1.70 -1.21
C GLU A 138 8.82 3.13 -1.19
N LEU A 139 7.49 3.27 -1.12
CA LEU A 139 6.84 4.59 -0.94
C LEU A 139 7.23 5.26 0.38
N ALA A 140 7.31 4.49 1.47
CA ALA A 140 7.58 5.01 2.81
C ALA A 140 9.06 5.31 3.10
N ARG A 141 9.99 4.84 2.26
CA ARG A 141 11.45 5.00 2.47
C ARG A 141 12.01 6.35 1.99
N ASN A 142 11.23 7.11 1.21
CA ASN A 142 11.70 8.32 0.52
C ASN A 142 11.63 9.57 1.39
#